data_AF-A0A945R0M1-F1
#
_entry.id   AF-A0A945R0M1-F1
#
_cell.length_a   1.000
_cell.length_b   1.000
_cell.length_c   1.000
_cell.angle_alpha   90.00
_cell.angle_beta   90.00
_cell.angle_gamma   90.00
#
_symmetry.space_group_name_H-M   'P 1'
#
loop_
_entity.id
_entity.type
_entity.pdbx_description
1 polymer ?
#
loop_
_entity_poly.entity_id
_entity_poly.type
_entity_poly.pdbx_seq_one_letter_code
_entity_poly.pdbx_strand_id
1 'polypeptide(L)'
;MNQPVSLDPQEKRLFVDNLQRFLKEEVAPHYDDWEKAGIWPRALWRRFGEQGFLCVDVPEAYGGYGVSFELSCLVVDEVSKFGFGALASGLSVHSDIVAPYILNLGSEAQK
;
A
#
# COMPACT_ATOMS: atom_id res chain seq x y z
N MET A 1 -18.68 -14.71 -5.35
CA MET A 1 -17.70 -13.73 -4.82
C MET A 1 -17.76 -13.84 -3.32
N ASN A 2 -16.70 -14.34 -2.68
CA ASN A 2 -16.58 -14.27 -1.23
C ASN A 2 -16.49 -12.79 -0.85
N GLN A 3 -17.21 -12.36 0.18
CA GLN A 3 -17.07 -10.99 0.65
C GLN A 3 -15.65 -10.80 1.21
N PRO A 4 -15.02 -9.64 0.95
CA PRO A 4 -13.68 -9.36 1.48
C PRO A 4 -13.70 -9.39 3.01
N VAL A 5 -12.63 -9.93 3.60
CA VAL A 5 -12.51 -10.05 5.06
C VAL A 5 -12.25 -8.66 5.64
N SER A 6 -13.08 -8.21 6.57
CA SER A 6 -12.79 -6.99 7.34
C SER A 6 -11.97 -7.37 8.55
N LEU A 7 -10.82 -6.73 8.71
CA LEU A 7 -9.98 -6.90 9.89
C LEU A 7 -10.65 -6.28 11.12
N ASP A 8 -10.42 -6.90 12.28
CA ASP A 8 -10.88 -6.36 13.54
C ASP A 8 -10.08 -5.09 13.95
N PRO A 9 -10.55 -4.31 14.95
CA PRO A 9 -9.85 -3.09 15.35
C PRO A 9 -8.42 -3.30 15.88
N GLN A 10 -8.12 -4.45 16.49
CA GLN A 10 -6.78 -4.76 17.01
C GLN A 10 -5.83 -5.10 15.87
N GLU A 11 -6.29 -5.88 14.90
CA GLU A 11 -5.54 -6.23 13.69
C GLU A 11 -5.21 -4.97 12.87
N LYS A 12 -6.19 -4.09 12.66
CA LYS A 12 -5.98 -2.79 11.99
C LYS A 12 -4.96 -1.94 12.72
N ARG A 13 -5.03 -1.88 14.05
CA ARG A 13 -4.08 -1.13 14.87
C ARG A 13 -2.66 -1.69 14.74
N LEU A 14 -2.50 -3.00 14.80
CA LEU A 14 -1.19 -3.64 14.64
C LEU A 14 -0.59 -3.37 13.25
N PHE A 15 -1.42 -3.45 12.20
CA PHE A 15 -1.02 -3.11 10.85
C PHE A 15 -0.54 -1.66 10.74
N VAL A 16 -1.31 -0.71 11.28
CA VAL A 16 -0.95 0.71 11.32
C VAL A 16 0.35 0.94 12.11
N ASP A 17 0.51 0.32 13.29
CA ASP A 17 1.72 0.46 14.10
C ASP A 17 2.97 -0.02 13.33
N ASN A 18 2.85 -1.09 12.54
CA ASN A 18 3.93 -1.57 11.68
C ASN A 18 4.22 -0.63 10.50
N LEU A 19 3.18 -0.13 9.83
CA LEU A 19 3.33 0.86 8.76
C LEU A 19 4.01 2.13 9.30
N GLN A 20 3.56 2.67 10.42
CA GLN A 20 4.15 3.85 11.03
C GLN A 20 5.63 3.65 11.38
N ARG A 21 6.00 2.47 11.88
CA ARG A 21 7.41 2.14 12.16
C ARG A 21 8.24 2.14 10.88
N PHE A 22 7.76 1.46 9.84
CA PHE A 22 8.40 1.45 8.52
C PHE A 22 8.56 2.86 7.95
N LEU A 23 7.52 3.69 8.03
CA LEU A 23 7.58 5.08 7.57
C LEU A 23 8.61 5.90 8.34
N LYS A 24 8.70 5.74 9.67
CA LYS A 24 9.71 6.44 10.50
C LYS A 24 11.13 6.01 10.20
N GLU A 25 11.35 4.72 10.00
CA GLU A 25 12.69 4.13 9.93
C GLU A 25 13.25 4.11 8.49
N GLU A 26 12.41 3.84 7.48
CA GLU A 26 12.86 3.63 6.10
C GLU A 26 12.48 4.77 5.14
N VAL A 27 11.44 5.56 5.43
CA VAL A 27 10.94 6.61 4.52
C VAL A 27 11.34 8.01 4.97
N ALA A 28 11.02 8.36 6.21
CA ALA A 28 11.22 9.69 6.76
C ALA A 28 12.66 10.22 6.64
N PRO A 29 13.72 9.42 6.83
CA PRO A 29 15.10 9.92 6.72
C PRO A 29 15.50 10.35 5.31
N HIS A 30 14.73 10.00 4.29
CA HIS A 30 15.10 10.17 2.88
C HIS A 30 14.05 10.90 2.03
N TYR A 31 12.84 11.09 2.55
CA TYR A 31 11.69 11.60 1.79
C TYR A 31 11.97 12.95 1.12
N ASP A 32 12.47 13.93 1.88
CA ASP A 32 12.72 15.29 1.35
C ASP A 32 13.74 15.30 0.20
N ASP A 33 14.73 14.40 0.24
CA ASP A 33 15.73 14.30 -0.82
C ASP A 33 15.12 13.69 -2.09
N TRP A 34 14.27 12.68 -1.95
CA TRP A 34 13.54 12.10 -3.07
C TRP A 34 12.53 13.07 -3.68
N GLU A 35 11.84 13.84 -2.84
CA GLU A 35 10.88 14.86 -3.29
C GLU A 35 11.60 15.95 -4.08
N LYS A 36 12.71 16.50 -3.56
CA LYS A 36 13.53 17.49 -4.28
C LYS A 36 14.08 16.94 -5.60
N ALA A 37 14.46 15.66 -5.62
CA ALA A 37 14.94 15.00 -6.83
C ALA A 37 13.81 14.66 -7.82
N GLY A 38 12.54 14.72 -7.39
CA GLY A 38 11.38 14.36 -8.19
C GLY A 38 11.29 12.86 -8.50
N ILE A 39 12.02 12.00 -7.77
CA ILE A 39 12.07 10.57 -8.04
C ILE A 39 12.30 9.74 -6.77
N TRP A 40 11.47 8.70 -6.62
CA TRP A 40 11.62 7.69 -5.57
C TRP A 40 12.51 6.53 -6.05
N PRO A 41 13.35 5.95 -5.18
CA PRO A 41 14.12 4.78 -5.56
C PRO A 41 13.19 3.58 -5.80
N ARG A 42 13.44 2.81 -6.86
CA ARG A 42 12.67 1.57 -7.16
C ARG A 42 12.69 0.59 -5.98
N ALA A 43 13.76 0.58 -5.19
CA ALA A 43 13.88 -0.24 -4.00
C ALA A 43 12.78 0.06 -2.97
N LEU A 44 12.35 1.32 -2.82
CA LEU A 44 11.28 1.69 -1.89
C LEU A 44 9.97 0.95 -2.20
N TRP A 45 9.58 0.89 -3.48
CA TRP A 45 8.38 0.16 -3.92
C TRP A 45 8.48 -1.34 -3.61
N ARG A 46 9.66 -1.93 -3.79
CA ARG A 46 9.89 -3.33 -3.41
C ARG A 46 9.77 -3.53 -1.91
N ARG A 47 10.31 -2.62 -1.10
CA ARG A 47 10.18 -2.65 0.36
C ARG A 47 8.73 -2.56 0.80
N PHE A 48 7.93 -1.63 0.24
CA PHE A 48 6.49 -1.58 0.52
C PHE A 48 5.78 -2.90 0.19
N GLY A 49 6.11 -3.54 -0.93
CA GLY A 49 5.58 -4.86 -1.28
C GLY A 49 6.01 -5.97 -0.33
N GLU A 50 7.31 -6.06 0.00
CA GLU A 50 7.88 -7.03 0.94
C GLU A 50 7.30 -6.90 2.36
N GLN A 51 6.99 -5.67 2.78
CA GLN A 51 6.36 -5.40 4.08
C GLN A 51 4.83 -5.59 4.06
N GLY A 52 4.23 -5.83 2.89
CA GLY A 52 2.81 -6.11 2.80
C GLY A 52 1.90 -4.87 2.80
N PHE A 53 2.40 -3.75 2.30
CA PHE A 53 1.65 -2.48 2.30
C PHE A 53 1.11 -2.11 0.91
N LEU A 54 1.36 -2.94 -0.11
CA LEU A 54 0.81 -2.76 -1.46
C LEU A 54 -0.28 -3.79 -1.71
N CYS A 55 -1.30 -3.41 -2.49
CA CYS A 55 -2.33 -4.33 -2.99
C CYS A 55 -2.97 -5.18 -1.88
N VAL A 56 -3.20 -4.59 -0.70
CA VAL A 56 -3.63 -5.33 0.50
C VAL A 56 -4.99 -6.01 0.31
N ASP A 57 -5.88 -5.40 -0.45
CA ASP A 57 -7.23 -5.87 -0.77
C ASP A 57 -7.29 -6.79 -1.99
N VAL A 58 -6.17 -7.00 -2.69
CA VAL A 58 -6.07 -7.98 -3.79
C VAL A 58 -6.13 -9.41 -3.21
N PRO A 59 -6.79 -10.36 -3.90
CA PRO A 59 -6.88 -11.75 -3.42
C PRO A 59 -5.51 -12.39 -3.16
N GLU A 60 -5.46 -13.28 -2.17
CA GLU A 60 -4.25 -14.05 -1.81
C GLU A 60 -3.66 -14.84 -3.00
N ALA A 61 -4.51 -15.31 -3.92
CA ALA A 61 -4.07 -16.01 -5.13
C ALA A 61 -3.14 -15.17 -6.03
N TYR A 62 -3.18 -13.84 -5.90
CA TYR A 62 -2.31 -12.90 -6.61
C TYR A 62 -1.35 -12.15 -5.65
N GLY A 63 -1.21 -12.63 -4.40
CA GLY A 63 -0.22 -12.14 -3.43
C GLY A 63 -0.66 -11.03 -2.49
N GLY A 64 -1.93 -10.60 -2.51
CA GLY A 64 -2.49 -9.69 -1.49
C GLY A 64 -3.06 -10.44 -0.28
N TYR A 65 -3.88 -9.75 0.53
CA TYR A 65 -4.52 -10.36 1.72
C TYR A 65 -6.00 -10.66 1.53
N GLY A 66 -6.62 -10.24 0.43
CA GLY A 66 -8.06 -10.40 0.19
C GLY A 66 -8.95 -9.74 1.23
N VAL A 67 -8.42 -8.73 1.94
CA VAL A 67 -9.16 -7.95 2.96
C VAL A 67 -9.95 -6.83 2.32
N SER A 68 -10.77 -6.13 3.10
CA SER A 68 -11.54 -4.99 2.61
C SER A 68 -10.64 -3.84 2.14
N PHE A 69 -11.13 -3.09 1.14
CA PHE A 69 -10.51 -1.86 0.63
C PHE A 69 -10.23 -0.81 1.72
N GLU A 70 -10.94 -0.89 2.85
CA GLU A 70 -10.71 -0.06 4.03
C GLU A 70 -9.24 -0.10 4.50
N LEU A 71 -8.56 -1.25 4.40
CA LEU A 71 -7.16 -1.34 4.80
C LEU A 71 -6.24 -0.57 3.83
N SER A 72 -6.57 -0.52 2.54
CA SER A 72 -5.82 0.30 1.58
C SER A 72 -6.01 1.79 1.86
N CYS A 73 -7.24 2.20 2.18
CA CYS A 73 -7.52 3.57 2.65
C CYS A 73 -6.68 3.92 3.90
N LEU A 74 -6.53 3.00 4.84
CA LEU A 74 -5.68 3.21 6.03
C LEU A 74 -4.20 3.38 5.66
N VAL A 75 -3.68 2.63 4.69
CA VAL A 75 -2.30 2.83 4.19
C VAL A 75 -2.13 4.27 3.67
N VAL A 76 -3.02 4.71 2.80
CA VAL A 76 -2.95 6.05 2.18
C VAL A 76 -3.10 7.16 3.22
N ASP A 77 -4.03 7.01 4.17
CA ASP A 77 -4.28 7.97 5.25
C ASP A 77 -3.07 8.10 6.18
N GLU A 78 -2.48 6.98 6.61
CA GLU A 78 -1.31 7.00 7.49
C GLU A 78 -0.07 7.58 6.81
N VAL A 79 0.19 7.23 5.55
CA VAL A 79 1.30 7.84 4.78
C VAL A 79 1.08 9.35 4.61
N SER A 80 -0.17 9.78 4.40
CA SER A 80 -0.54 11.20 4.28
C SER A 80 -0.35 11.96 5.59
N LYS A 81 -0.69 11.37 6.74
CA LYS A 81 -0.49 11.96 8.08
C LYS A 81 0.97 12.24 8.41
N PHE A 82 1.91 11.52 7.79
CA PHE A 82 3.34 11.78 7.91
C PHE A 82 3.84 12.95 7.05
N GLY A 83 2.96 13.58 6.26
CA GLY A 83 3.33 14.62 5.31
C GLY A 83 3.84 14.08 3.98
N PHE A 84 3.79 12.77 3.75
CA PHE A 84 4.32 12.13 2.53
C PHE A 84 3.27 12.07 1.41
N GLY A 85 2.62 13.20 1.13
CA GLY A 85 1.45 13.26 0.24
C GLY A 85 1.73 12.78 -1.20
N ALA A 86 2.90 13.11 -1.75
CA ALA A 86 3.26 12.66 -3.10
C ALA A 86 3.47 11.12 -3.16
N LEU A 87 4.04 10.54 -2.10
CA LEU A 87 4.17 9.09 -1.96
C LEU A 87 2.81 8.42 -1.75
N ALA A 88 1.95 8.98 -0.88
CA ALA A 88 0.60 8.47 -0.65
C ALA A 88 -0.22 8.42 -1.95
N SER A 89 -0.13 9.47 -2.78
CA SER A 89 -0.78 9.48 -4.09
C SER A 89 -0.20 8.43 -5.04
N GLY A 90 1.11 8.17 -4.99
CA GLY A 90 1.72 7.11 -5.79
C GLY A 90 1.24 5.71 -5.36
N LEU A 91 1.16 5.48 -4.05
CA LEU A 91 0.68 4.22 -3.46
C LEU A 91 -0.78 3.95 -3.86
N SER A 92 -1.64 4.97 -3.79
CA SER A 92 -3.04 4.82 -4.19
C SER A 92 -3.20 4.54 -5.68
N VAL A 93 -2.45 5.22 -6.54
CA VAL A 93 -2.47 4.93 -7.98
C VAL A 93 -2.02 3.49 -8.26
N HIS A 94 -0.99 3.01 -7.57
CA HIS A 94 -0.49 1.64 -7.74
C HIS A 94 -1.51 0.59 -7.27
N SER A 95 -1.93 0.66 -6.00
CA SER A 95 -2.72 -0.36 -5.33
C SER A 95 -4.23 -0.23 -5.58
N ASP A 96 -4.74 0.99 -5.74
CA ASP A 96 -6.18 1.27 -5.72
C ASP A 96 -6.74 1.63 -7.10
N ILE A 97 -5.86 1.83 -8.09
CA ILE A 97 -6.26 2.18 -9.46
C ILE A 97 -5.72 1.15 -10.46
N VAL A 98 -4.39 1.03 -10.56
CA VAL A 98 -3.77 0.18 -11.59
C VAL A 98 -3.99 -1.31 -11.30
N ALA A 99 -3.70 -1.78 -10.08
CA ALA A 99 -3.91 -3.18 -9.72
C ALA A 99 -5.37 -3.63 -9.88
N PRO A 100 -6.39 -2.84 -9.48
CA PRO A 100 -7.80 -3.16 -9.72
C PRO A 100 -8.17 -3.24 -11.20
N TYR A 101 -7.59 -2.42 -12.09
CA TYR A 101 -7.83 -2.56 -13.52
C TYR A 101 -7.32 -3.90 -14.04
N ILE A 102 -6.12 -4.33 -13.63
CA ILE A 102 -5.57 -5.64 -14.02
C ILE A 102 -6.45 -6.77 -13.45
N LEU A 103 -6.79 -6.69 -12.16
CA LEU A 103 -7.56 -7.72 -11.47
C LEU A 103 -8.97 -7.91 -12.05
N ASN A 104 -9.64 -6.82 -12.43
CA ASN A 104 -11.05 -6.87 -12.85
C ASN A 104 -11.23 -6.92 -14.37
N LEU A 105 -10.31 -6.35 -15.15
CA LEU A 105 -10.43 -6.26 -16.61
C LEU A 105 -9.41 -7.13 -17.34
N GLY A 106 -8.36 -7.60 -16.66
CA GLY A 106 -7.38 -8.51 -17.22
C GLY A 106 -7.91 -9.94 -17.36
N SER A 107 -7.38 -10.66 -18.33
CA SER A 107 -7.48 -12.12 -18.40
C SER A 107 -6.72 -12.78 -17.25
N GLU A 108 -6.99 -14.05 -16.96
CA GLU A 108 -6.27 -14.79 -15.91
C GLU A 108 -4.76 -14.86 -16.13
N ALA A 109 -4.27 -14.76 -17.37
CA ALA A 109 -2.84 -14.71 -17.65
C ALA A 109 -2.21 -13.32 -17.47
N GLN A 110 -3.03 -12.26 -17.40
CA GLN A 110 -2.58 -10.88 -17.16
C GLN A 110 -2.59 -10.52 -15.66
N LYS A 111 -3.38 -11.24 -14.87
CA LYS A 111 -3.39 -11.18 -13.40
C LYS A 111 -2.21 -11.96 -12.84
#